data_AF-A0A938LS73-F1
#
_entry.id   AF-A0A938LS73-F1
#
_cell.length_a   1.000
_cell.length_b   1.000
_cell.length_c   1.000
_cell.angle_alpha   90.00
_cell.angle_beta   90.00
_cell.angle_gamma   90.00
#
_symmetry.space_group_name_H-M   'P 1'
#
loop_
_entity.id
_entity.type
_entity.pdbx_description
1 polymer ?
#
loop_
_entity_poly.entity_id
_entity_poly.type
_entity_poly.pdbx_seq_one_letter_code
_entity_poly.pdbx_strand_id
1 'polypeptide(L)'
;MTMRQVTLDIPEKVLLVEKTDEASFGRELRILAAVKLYELCRLSSGRAAELAGMPRVEFLLSLGRYKVFPFPAELNDLERSDA
;
A
#
# COMPACT_ATOMS: atom_id res chain seq x y z
N MET A 1 -9.91 -17.93 -5.49
CA MET A 1 -10.04 -16.47 -5.67
C MET A 1 -9.73 -16.15 -7.12
N THR A 2 -10.49 -15.23 -7.73
CA THR A 2 -10.28 -14.84 -9.12
C THR A 2 -9.31 -13.67 -9.16
N MET A 3 -8.17 -13.85 -9.81
CA MET A 3 -7.18 -12.78 -9.99
C MET A 3 -7.52 -11.97 -11.24
N ARG A 4 -7.31 -10.66 -11.17
CA ARG A 4 -7.43 -9.73 -12.30
C ARG A 4 -6.13 -8.95 -12.42
N GLN A 5 -5.72 -8.66 -13.66
CA GLN A 5 -4.54 -7.85 -13.93
C GLN A 5 -4.95 -6.39 -14.17
N VAL A 6 -4.14 -5.47 -13.67
CA VAL A 6 -4.23 -4.03 -13.92
C VAL A 6 -2.90 -3.63 -14.55
N THR A 7 -2.95 -3.05 -15.74
CA THR A 7 -1.76 -2.60 -16.48
C THR A 7 -1.58 -1.09 -16.28
N LEU A 8 -0.34 -0.65 -16.09
CA LEU A 8 0.02 0.76 -15.89
C LEU A 8 1.11 1.14 -16.90
N ASP A 9 0.91 2.23 -17.63
CA ASP A 9 1.94 2.80 -18.49
C ASP A 9 2.86 3.70 -17.65
N ILE A 10 4.08 3.24 -17.42
CA ILE A 10 5.08 3.97 -16.63
C ILE A 10 6.18 4.48 -17.57
N PRO A 11 6.47 5.80 -17.58
CA PRO A 11 7.60 6.33 -18.35
C PRO A 11 8.92 5.72 -17.87
N GLU A 12 9.75 5.23 -18.79
CA GLU A 12 11.04 4.59 -18.50
C GLU A 12 11.96 5.46 -17.62
N LYS A 13 11.91 6.79 -17.82
CA LYS A 13 12.65 7.76 -17.00
C LYS A 13 12.37 7.65 -15.49
N VAL A 14 11.16 7.22 -15.10
CA VAL A 14 10.81 7.03 -13.68
C VAL A 14 11.60 5.84 -13.12
N LEU A 15 11.67 4.72 -13.84
CA LEU A 15 12.44 3.55 -13.43
C LEU A 15 13.94 3.88 -13.33
N LEU A 16 14.45 4.71 -14.25
CA LEU A 16 15.83 5.19 -14.20
C LEU A 16 16.13 6.03 -12.95
N VAL A 17 15.22 6.95 -12.58
CA VAL A 17 15.37 7.79 -11.38
C VAL A 17 15.28 6.96 -10.10
N GLU A 18 14.34 6.02 -10.05
CA GLU A 18 14.15 5.07 -8.94
C GLU A 18 15.24 3.98 -8.89
N LYS A 19 16.09 3.88 -9.92
CA LYS A 19 17.19 2.90 -10.05
C LYS A 19 16.70 1.46 -9.86
N THR A 20 15.60 1.11 -10.51
CA THR A 20 14.94 -0.19 -10.36
C THR A 20 14.46 -0.73 -11.70
N ASP A 21 14.20 -2.03 -11.76
CA ASP A 21 13.61 -2.69 -12.93
C ASP A 21 12.08 -2.70 -12.87
N GLU A 22 11.42 -3.02 -13.99
CA GLU A 22 9.95 -3.06 -14.10
C GLU A 22 9.29 -4.00 -13.08
N ALA A 23 9.85 -5.19 -12.87
CA ALA A 23 9.25 -6.19 -11.98
C ALA A 23 9.36 -5.77 -10.51
N SER A 24 10.50 -5.19 -10.13
CA SER A 24 10.73 -4.64 -8.79
C SER A 24 9.87 -3.40 -8.55
N PHE A 25 9.77 -2.49 -9.52
CA PHE A 25 8.89 -1.32 -9.44
C PHE A 25 7.41 -1.71 -9.35
N GLY A 26 6.96 -2.66 -10.16
CA GLY A 26 5.58 -3.15 -10.14
C GLY A 26 5.20 -3.80 -8.80
N ARG A 27 6.12 -4.55 -8.18
CA ARG A 27 5.93 -5.07 -6.81
C ARG A 27 5.80 -3.95 -5.79
N GLU A 28 6.68 -2.95 -5.85
CA GLU A 28 6.65 -1.81 -4.94
C GLU A 28 5.36 -1.00 -5.08
N LEU A 29 4.95 -0.70 -6.33
CA LEU A 29 3.68 -0.04 -6.61
C LEU A 29 2.47 -0.80 -6.07
N ARG A 30 2.46 -2.13 -6.17
CA ARG A 30 1.39 -2.96 -5.61
C ARG A 30 1.30 -2.80 -4.09
N ILE A 31 2.45 -2.78 -3.41
CA ILE A 31 2.50 -2.59 -1.95
C ILE A 31 2.06 -1.17 -1.60
N LEU A 32 2.59 -0.14 -2.28
CA LEU A 32 2.19 1.26 -2.09
C LEU A 32 0.68 1.47 -2.28
N ALA A 33 0.08 0.83 -3.29
CA ALA A 33 -1.36 0.87 -3.51
C ALA A 33 -2.14 0.24 -2.34
N ALA A 34 -1.70 -0.93 -1.86
CA ALA A 34 -2.31 -1.59 -0.71
C ALA A 34 -2.20 -0.74 0.57
N VAL A 35 -1.03 -0.15 0.81
CA VAL A 35 -0.77 0.75 1.94
C VAL A 35 -1.68 1.97 1.86
N LYS A 36 -1.75 2.64 0.70
CA LYS A 36 -2.55 3.86 0.55
C LYS A 36 -4.05 3.58 0.70
N LEU A 37 -4.53 2.46 0.15
CA LEU A 37 -5.93 2.06 0.29
C LEU A 37 -6.29 1.69 1.73
N TYR A 38 -5.35 1.13 2.50
CA TYR A 38 -5.52 0.87 3.93
C TYR A 38 -5.55 2.17 4.75
N GLU A 39 -4.60 3.07 4.50
CA GLU A 39 -4.52 4.40 5.15
C GLU A 39 -5.82 5.20 4.95
N LEU A 40 -6.40 5.15 3.75
CA LEU A 40 -7.68 5.79 3.43
C LEU A 40 -8.91 5.04 3.98
N CYS A 41 -8.73 4.02 4.83
CA CYS A 41 -9.78 3.15 5.36
C CYS A 41 -10.64 2.47 4.29
N ARG A 42 -10.16 2.36 3.03
CA ARG A 42 -10.90 1.73 1.92
C ARG A 42 -10.76 0.22 1.89
N LEU A 43 -9.64 -0.29 2.40
CA LEU A 43 -9.40 -1.72 2.58
C LEU A 43 -9.13 -2.01 4.05
N SER A 44 -9.64 -3.15 4.53
CA SER A 44 -9.19 -3.70 5.80
C SER A 44 -7.75 -4.18 5.69
N SER A 45 -7.04 -4.31 6.82
CA SER A 45 -5.66 -4.83 6.84
C SER A 45 -5.52 -6.20 6.18
N GLY A 46 -6.57 -7.04 6.24
CA GLY A 46 -6.56 -8.36 5.59
C GLY A 46 -6.62 -8.27 4.06
N ARG A 47 -7.48 -7.41 3.52
CA ARG A 47 -7.59 -7.20 2.06
C ARG A 47 -6.42 -6.43 1.49
N ALA A 48 -5.88 -5.47 2.25
CA ALA A 48 -4.66 -4.77 1.88
C ALA A 48 -3.46 -5.72 1.84
N ALA A 49 -3.31 -6.60 2.83
CA ALA A 49 -2.26 -7.63 2.83
C ALA A 49 -2.39 -8.60 1.65
N GLU A 50 -3.62 -9.03 1.32
CA GLU A 50 -3.90 -9.85 0.14
C GLU A 50 -3.47 -9.14 -1.16
N LEU A 51 -3.82 -7.86 -1.33
CA LEU A 51 -3.39 -7.05 -2.47
C LEU A 51 -1.85 -6.90 -2.51
N ALA A 52 -1.22 -6.63 -1.36
CA ALA A 52 0.22 -6.54 -1.23
C ALA A 52 0.93 -7.88 -1.49
N GLY A 53 0.20 -8.99 -1.46
CA GLY A 53 0.69 -10.34 -1.67
C GLY A 53 1.57 -10.84 -0.54
N MET A 54 1.23 -10.51 0.70
CA MET A 54 1.96 -10.93 1.91
C MET A 54 1.00 -11.26 3.07
N PRO A 55 1.45 -12.00 4.10
CA PRO A 55 0.65 -12.26 5.30
C PRO A 55 0.21 -10.96 6.00
N ARG A 56 -0.97 -10.99 6.63
CA ARG A 56 -1.55 -9.81 7.32
C ARG A 56 -0.61 -9.19 8.35
N VAL A 57 0.07 -10.03 9.16
CA VAL A 57 0.99 -9.55 10.20
C VAL A 57 2.20 -8.85 9.56
N GLU A 58 2.76 -9.43 8.49
CA GLU A 58 3.87 -8.85 7.74
C GLU A 58 3.47 -7.49 7.13
N PHE A 59 2.27 -7.41 6.54
CA PHE A 59 1.74 -6.15 6.02
C PHE A 59 1.67 -5.07 7.10
N LEU A 60 1.08 -5.37 8.27
CA LEU A 60 0.97 -4.41 9.38
C LEU A 60 2.35 -3.95 9.89
N LEU A 61 3.32 -4.85 10.02
CA LEU A 61 4.69 -4.51 10.39
C LEU A 61 5.39 -3.65 9.32
N SER A 62 5.01 -3.82 8.05
CA SER A 62 5.60 -3.06 6.95
C SER A 62 5.18 -1.59 6.89
N LEU A 63 4.02 -1.23 7.47
CA LEU A 63 3.43 0.11 7.41
C LEU A 63 4.39 1.21 7.91
N GLY A 64 5.22 0.90 8.90
CA GLY A 64 6.22 1.82 9.42
C GLY A 64 7.23 2.28 8.36
N ARG A 65 7.60 1.40 7.41
CA ARG A 65 8.50 1.76 6.29
C ARG A 65 7.88 2.82 5.37
N TYR A 66 6.55 2.81 5.26
CA TYR A 66 5.77 3.73 4.45
C TYR A 66 5.26 4.95 5.22
N LYS A 67 5.68 5.11 6.49
CA LYS A 67 5.25 6.21 7.37
C LYS A 67 3.73 6.28 7.56
N VAL A 68 3.06 5.13 7.54
CA VAL A 68 1.60 5.03 7.77
C VAL A 68 1.34 4.54 9.19
N PHE A 69 0.42 5.20 9.87
CA PHE A 69 -0.01 4.80 11.21
C PHE A 69 -0.86 3.51 11.13
N PRO A 70 -0.58 2.48 11.95
CA PRO A 70 -1.22 1.17 11.84
C PRO A 70 -2.67 1.11 12.36
N PHE A 71 -3.21 2.23 12.84
CA PHE A 71 -4.54 2.34 13.45
C PHE A 71 -5.30 3.53 12.85
N PRO A 72 -5.69 3.46 11.56
CA PRO A 72 -6.25 4.61 10.85
C PRO A 72 -7.67 4.98 11.33
N ALA A 73 -8.41 4.06 11.94
CA ALA A 73 -9.72 4.38 12.52
C ALA A 73 -9.55 5.26 13.77
N GLU A 74 -8.64 4.86 14.65
CA GLU A 74 -8.28 5.57 15.88
C GLU A 74 -7.68 6.94 15.56
N LEU A 75 -6.86 7.04 14.51
CA LEU A 75 -6.35 8.34 14.02
C LEU A 75 -7.48 9.25 13.55
N ASN A 76 -8.43 8.75 12.75
CA ASN A 76 -9.58 9.55 12.31
C ASN A 76 -10.45 10.01 13.49
N ASP A 77 -10.61 9.17 14.52
CA ASP A 77 -11.37 9.54 15.71
C ASP A 77 -10.67 10.67 16.49
N LEU A 78 -9.34 10.62 16.61
CA LEU A 78 -8.52 11.69 17.22
C LEU A 78 -8.61 12.99 16.41
N GLU A 79 -8.47 12.92 15.09
CA GLU A 79 -8.54 14.10 14.21
C GLU A 79 -9.92 14.78 14.25
N ARG A 80 -10.99 14.01 14.48
CA ARG A 80 -12.35 14.54 14.64
C ARG A 80 -12.62 15.16 16.01
N SER A 81 -11.95 14.68 17.07
CA SER A 81 -12.13 15.26 18.42
C SER A 81 -11.45 16.62 18.58
N ASP A 82 -10.48 16.94 17.72
CA ASP A 82 -9.71 18.18 17.74
C ASP A 82 -10.24 19.25 16.74
N ALA A 83 -11.36 18.99 16.06
CA ALA A 83 -12.01 19.87 15.08
C ALA A 83 -13.32 20.47 15.60
#